data_AF-A0A8S9U400-F1
#
_entry.id   AF-A0A8S9U400-F1
#
_cell.length_a   1.000
_cell.length_b   1.000
_cell.length_c   1.000
_cell.angle_alpha   90.00
_cell.angle_beta   90.00
_cell.angle_gamma   90.00
#
_symmetry.space_group_name_H-M   'P 1'
#
loop_
_entity.id
_entity.type
_entity.pdbx_description
1 polymer ?
#
loop_
_entity_poly.entity_id
_entity_poly.type
_entity_poly.pdbx_seq_one_letter_code
_entity_poly.pdbx_strand_id
1 'polypeptide(L)'
;MGNVWSYYGDRVAFDKAACLSSGGASHGCALFYTSFRRSAAKVVLQQEASGLTSGREEVLLTLENWVSETSILYDQDGEFPVTVAMQQELVFDPHSGGATKDDRVPSTLEENILKGLCSNPLSTPDSIYKIMIQLGKRLGGDEFLRAVGKYPRAAHLFASQQLIGRSDVANAFQMNVLREDYSQAAAIVGKTAYGDSVLDTKRNRLKEASKLLRVSLNTSFPSITSAWSLSASELHKQCVARSADSFNQVMTNEMLQLLETQRAMERTLAIPAGLLVGSSLVETIQKLVTLHPVHRQALLVAVDCAEQYTVPPRQFWWTLLRVLARTDQWEALLALAGASRPPIGYVPIAEVMLDDGKHDLALKLLGAIQDTDEHEQVLALLAEDQDGKGEEQQFQADTL
;
A
#
# COMPACT_ATOMS: atom_id res chain seq x y z
N MET A 1 19.56 12.97 -0.31
CA MET A 1 18.38 12.18 -0.77
C MET A 1 17.23 12.26 0.23
N GLY A 2 16.90 13.47 0.68
CA GLY A 2 15.79 13.81 1.56
C GLY A 2 15.60 15.31 1.42
N ASN A 3 14.37 15.80 1.38
CA ASN A 3 13.97 17.21 1.13
C ASN A 3 13.54 17.56 -0.32
N VAL A 4 12.84 16.68 -1.04
CA VAL A 4 12.06 17.11 -2.23
C VAL A 4 10.58 17.34 -1.90
N TRP A 5 10.11 16.88 -0.73
CA TRP A 5 8.71 17.03 -0.30
C TRP A 5 8.37 18.39 0.33
N SER A 6 9.38 19.26 0.58
CA SER A 6 9.20 20.50 1.34
C SER A 6 9.04 21.77 0.50
N TYR A 7 8.97 21.67 -0.83
CA TYR A 7 8.73 22.82 -1.72
C TYR A 7 7.38 22.71 -2.43
N TYR A 8 6.32 22.41 -1.67
CA TYR A 8 4.98 22.79 -2.11
C TYR A 8 4.84 24.29 -1.90
N GLY A 9 4.73 25.04 -3.00
CA GLY A 9 4.28 26.42 -2.94
C GLY A 9 2.98 26.52 -2.16
N ASP A 10 2.91 27.52 -1.29
CA ASP A 10 1.95 27.92 -0.25
C ASP A 10 0.47 27.46 -0.23
N ARG A 11 -0.07 26.68 -1.18
CA ARG A 11 -1.54 26.53 -1.32
C ARG A 11 -2.09 25.19 -1.81
N VAL A 12 -1.30 24.20 -2.20
CA VAL A 12 -1.84 23.13 -3.06
C VAL A 12 -2.02 21.80 -2.32
N ALA A 13 -3.25 21.29 -2.33
CA ALA A 13 -3.55 19.90 -2.01
C ALA A 13 -2.67 18.95 -2.84
N PHE A 14 -2.37 17.76 -2.34
CA PHE A 14 -1.59 16.77 -3.08
C PHE A 14 -2.27 16.48 -4.44
N ASP A 15 -1.57 16.80 -5.52
CA ASP A 15 -1.99 16.52 -6.89
C ASP A 15 -1.08 15.43 -7.48
N LYS A 16 -1.63 14.23 -7.61
CA LYS A 16 -0.93 13.09 -8.21
C LYS A 16 -0.53 13.37 -9.66
N ALA A 17 -1.39 14.00 -10.45
CA ALA A 17 -1.13 14.22 -11.87
C ALA A 17 0.05 15.19 -12.08
N ALA A 18 0.14 16.24 -11.25
CA ALA A 18 1.27 17.15 -11.25
C ALA A 18 2.58 16.44 -10.85
N CYS A 19 2.54 15.59 -9.81
CA CYS A 19 3.72 14.83 -9.36
C CYS A 19 4.25 13.88 -10.44
N LEU A 20 3.36 13.22 -11.18
CA LEU A 20 3.72 12.31 -12.27
C LEU A 20 4.18 13.05 -13.55
N SER A 21 3.67 14.26 -13.78
CA SER A 21 3.99 15.06 -14.97
C SER A 21 5.30 15.85 -14.81
N SER A 22 5.65 16.28 -13.59
CA SER A 22 6.86 17.05 -13.31
C SER A 22 8.16 16.32 -13.66
N GLY A 23 8.12 14.99 -13.85
CA GLY A 23 9.29 14.19 -14.26
C GLY A 23 9.37 13.86 -15.75
N GLY A 24 8.46 14.38 -16.61
CA GLY A 24 8.35 13.96 -18.02
C GLY A 24 7.95 12.48 -18.20
N ALA A 25 7.71 11.77 -17.10
CA ALA A 25 7.49 10.34 -17.06
C ALA A 25 6.09 9.93 -17.56
N SER A 26 5.06 10.77 -17.39
CA SER A 26 3.68 10.41 -17.74
C SER A 26 3.49 10.10 -19.22
N HIS A 27 4.05 10.92 -20.11
CA HIS A 27 3.97 10.71 -21.56
C HIS A 27 4.80 9.48 -22.01
N GLY A 28 5.99 9.28 -21.42
CA GLY A 28 6.81 8.10 -21.68
C GLY A 28 6.16 6.79 -21.21
N CYS A 29 5.45 6.82 -20.08
CA CYS A 29 4.73 5.66 -19.54
C CYS A 29 3.56 5.25 -20.44
N ALA A 30 2.73 6.20 -20.88
CA ALA A 30 1.60 5.89 -21.77
C ALA A 30 2.08 5.34 -23.14
N LEU A 31 3.13 5.93 -23.72
CA LEU A 31 3.73 5.41 -24.95
C LEU A 31 4.29 3.99 -24.78
N PHE A 32 4.94 3.72 -23.64
CA PHE A 32 5.41 2.38 -23.31
C PHE A 32 4.24 1.39 -23.26
N TYR A 33 3.18 1.67 -22.49
CA TYR A 33 2.06 0.74 -22.33
C TYR A 33 1.26 0.54 -23.61
N THR A 34 1.10 1.56 -24.44
CA THR A 34 0.45 1.41 -25.76
C THR A 34 1.26 0.52 -26.71
N SER A 35 2.59 0.65 -26.73
CA SER A 35 3.48 -0.24 -27.47
C SER A 35 3.46 -1.66 -26.90
N PHE A 36 3.62 -1.78 -25.59
CA PHE A 36 3.65 -3.06 -24.88
C PHE A 36 2.34 -3.82 -25.01
N ARG A 37 1.19 -3.16 -24.95
CA ARG A 37 -0.13 -3.77 -25.18
C ARG A 37 -0.21 -4.43 -26.56
N ARG A 38 0.34 -3.79 -27.59
CA ARG A 38 0.39 -4.36 -28.94
C ARG A 38 1.27 -5.61 -28.99
N SER A 39 2.39 -5.60 -28.27
CA SER A 39 3.28 -6.76 -28.14
C SER A 39 2.63 -7.90 -27.37
N ALA A 40 2.03 -7.62 -26.21
CA ALA A 40 1.31 -8.59 -25.41
C ALA A 40 0.13 -9.22 -26.20
N ALA A 41 -0.59 -8.43 -26.99
CA ALA A 41 -1.66 -8.95 -27.85
C ALA A 41 -1.13 -9.94 -28.90
N LYS A 42 0.06 -9.71 -29.46
CA LYS A 42 0.69 -10.68 -30.38
C LYS A 42 1.05 -11.98 -29.67
N VAL A 43 1.63 -11.90 -28.47
CA VAL A 43 1.97 -13.07 -27.65
C VAL A 43 0.72 -13.90 -27.31
N VAL A 44 -0.37 -13.22 -26.92
CA VAL A 44 -1.68 -13.84 -26.65
C VAL A 44 -2.26 -14.56 -27.87
N LEU A 45 -2.02 -14.05 -29.08
CA LEU A 45 -2.47 -14.67 -30.33
C LEU A 45 -1.60 -15.85 -30.80
N GLN A 46 -0.28 -15.81 -30.52
CA GLN A 46 0.68 -16.81 -31.00
C GLN A 46 0.73 -18.08 -30.15
N GLN A 47 0.36 -18.03 -28.87
CA GLN A 47 0.30 -19.22 -28.03
C GLN A 47 -0.92 -20.07 -28.39
N GLU A 48 -0.72 -21.32 -28.83
CA GLU A 48 -1.80 -22.31 -28.98
C GLU A 48 -2.36 -22.71 -27.62
N ALA A 49 -3.62 -23.16 -27.57
CA ALA A 49 -4.28 -23.46 -26.29
C ALA A 49 -3.73 -24.79 -25.82
N SER A 50 -2.68 -24.78 -24.99
CA SER A 50 -2.31 -25.93 -24.19
C SER A 50 -3.44 -26.15 -23.17
N GLY A 51 -4.52 -26.79 -23.63
CA GLY A 51 -5.69 -27.17 -22.87
C GLY A 51 -5.42 -28.32 -21.88
N LEU A 52 -4.27 -28.29 -21.20
CA LEU A 52 -4.02 -29.23 -20.11
C LEU A 52 -4.71 -28.69 -18.86
N THR A 53 -5.82 -29.33 -18.51
CA THR A 53 -6.56 -29.10 -17.25
C THR A 53 -5.64 -29.15 -16.01
N SER A 54 -4.58 -29.96 -16.06
CA SER A 54 -3.53 -30.04 -15.03
C SER A 54 -2.84 -28.69 -14.76
N GLY A 55 -2.42 -27.98 -15.81
CA GLY A 55 -1.75 -26.68 -15.64
C GLY A 55 -2.69 -25.59 -15.12
N ARG A 56 -4.00 -25.72 -15.39
CA ARG A 56 -5.02 -24.83 -14.82
C ARG A 56 -5.19 -25.05 -13.32
N GLU A 57 -5.21 -26.29 -12.87
CA GLU A 57 -5.33 -26.63 -11.46
C GLU A 57 -4.09 -26.19 -10.67
N GLU A 58 -2.89 -26.40 -11.20
CA GLU A 58 -1.64 -25.93 -10.58
C GLU A 58 -1.59 -24.41 -10.43
N VAL A 59 -1.95 -23.65 -11.47
CA VAL A 59 -2.01 -22.18 -11.39
C VAL A 59 -3.04 -21.71 -10.38
N LEU A 60 -4.21 -22.34 -10.29
CA LEU A 60 -5.20 -21.99 -9.28
C LEU A 60 -4.73 -22.33 -7.87
N LEU A 61 -4.06 -23.47 -7.67
CA LEU A 61 -3.48 -23.86 -6.38
C LEU A 61 -2.36 -22.92 -5.93
N THR A 62 -1.51 -22.44 -6.85
CA THR A 62 -0.47 -21.44 -6.52
C THR A 62 -1.09 -20.11 -6.11
N LEU A 63 -2.22 -19.74 -6.72
CA LEU A 63 -2.95 -18.52 -6.38
C LEU A 63 -3.77 -18.64 -5.09
N GLU A 64 -4.29 -19.83 -4.78
CA GLU A 64 -4.98 -20.10 -3.52
C GLU A 64 -4.00 -20.08 -2.33
N ASN A 65 -2.80 -20.64 -2.53
CA ASN A 65 -1.72 -20.61 -1.55
C ASN A 65 -0.86 -19.34 -1.64
N TRP A 66 -1.34 -18.31 -2.34
CA TRP A 66 -0.58 -17.08 -2.51
C TRP A 66 -0.43 -16.36 -1.17
N VAL A 67 0.80 -16.32 -0.66
CA VAL A 67 1.13 -15.55 0.55
C VAL A 67 1.00 -14.07 0.21
N SER A 68 -0.03 -13.42 0.75
CA SER A 68 -0.25 -12.01 0.50
C SER A 68 0.91 -11.20 1.09
N GLU A 69 1.42 -10.21 0.35
CA GLU A 69 2.51 -9.32 0.84
C GLU A 69 2.13 -8.64 2.17
N THR A 70 0.83 -8.47 2.38
CA THR A 70 0.19 -7.95 3.58
C THR A 70 0.36 -8.84 4.82
N SER A 71 0.40 -10.17 4.66
CA SER A 71 0.66 -11.09 5.78
C SER A 71 2.09 -10.96 6.30
N ILE A 72 3.06 -10.80 5.39
CA ILE A 72 4.50 -10.77 5.71
C ILE A 72 4.91 -9.47 6.42
N LEU A 73 4.32 -8.33 6.05
CA LEU A 73 4.73 -7.02 6.57
C LEU A 73 4.16 -6.70 7.96
N TYR A 74 3.06 -7.33 8.36
CA TYR A 74 2.32 -6.99 9.59
C TYR A 74 2.16 -8.17 10.57
N ASP A 75 2.73 -9.35 10.28
CA ASP A 75 2.80 -10.51 11.21
C ASP A 75 3.73 -10.29 12.41
N GLN A 76 4.18 -9.07 12.68
CA GLN A 76 4.65 -8.73 14.01
C GLN A 76 3.42 -8.58 14.90
N ASP A 77 3.02 -9.68 15.54
CA ASP A 77 1.92 -9.83 16.54
C ASP A 77 1.85 -8.71 17.61
N GLY A 78 2.86 -7.84 17.70
CA GLY A 78 2.95 -6.72 18.63
C GLY A 78 2.43 -5.36 18.14
N GLU A 79 2.20 -5.13 16.84
CA GLU A 79 1.90 -3.77 16.35
C GLU A 79 0.41 -3.46 16.18
N PHE A 80 -0.43 -4.44 15.82
CA PHE A 80 -1.89 -4.26 15.77
C PHE A 80 -2.64 -5.60 15.72
N PRO A 81 -3.68 -5.82 16.54
CA PRO A 81 -4.54 -6.99 16.37
C PRO A 81 -5.31 -6.89 15.05
N VAL A 82 -4.96 -7.74 14.08
CA VAL A 82 -5.57 -7.77 12.73
C VAL A 82 -7.08 -8.03 12.82
N THR A 83 -7.57 -8.68 13.87
CA THR A 83 -9.00 -8.85 14.14
C THR A 83 -9.41 -8.05 15.37
N VAL A 84 -9.95 -6.85 15.16
CA VAL A 84 -10.61 -6.08 16.23
C VAL A 84 -12.07 -6.51 16.27
N ALA A 85 -12.50 -7.10 17.39
CA ALA A 85 -13.93 -7.30 17.65
C ALA A 85 -14.56 -5.92 17.87
N MET A 86 -15.27 -5.39 16.88
CA MET A 86 -15.94 -4.10 16.97
C MET A 86 -17.36 -4.28 17.48
N GLN A 87 -17.72 -3.58 18.56
CA GLN A 87 -19.09 -3.59 19.10
C GLN A 87 -20.02 -2.66 18.32
N GLN A 88 -19.47 -1.63 17.65
CA GLN A 88 -20.23 -0.62 16.91
C GLN A 88 -19.44 -0.13 15.69
N GLU A 89 -20.14 0.22 14.61
CA GLU A 89 -19.51 0.81 13.42
C GLU A 89 -18.99 2.23 13.73
N LEU A 90 -17.78 2.54 13.25
CA LEU A 90 -17.17 3.87 13.40
C LEU A 90 -17.73 4.79 12.31
N VAL A 91 -18.93 5.30 12.55
CA VAL A 91 -19.59 6.25 11.65
C VAL A 91 -19.30 7.67 12.11
N PHE A 92 -18.84 8.52 11.19
CA PHE A 92 -18.65 9.93 11.49
C PHE A 92 -19.92 10.73 11.20
N ASP A 93 -20.57 11.23 12.24
CA ASP A 93 -21.70 12.16 12.14
C ASP A 93 -21.23 13.62 12.30
N PRO A 94 -21.31 14.45 11.24
CA PRO A 94 -20.83 15.83 11.26
C PRO A 94 -21.61 16.76 12.20
N HIS A 95 -22.78 16.33 12.68
CA HIS A 95 -23.61 17.06 13.64
C HIS A 95 -23.37 16.65 15.11
N SER A 96 -22.64 15.56 15.36
CA SER A 96 -22.33 15.10 16.72
C SER A 96 -21.10 15.81 17.33
N GLY A 97 -20.19 16.31 16.50
CA GLY A 97 -18.99 17.03 16.91
C GLY A 97 -19.17 18.54 17.11
N GLY A 98 -20.40 19.05 16.94
CA GLY A 98 -20.71 20.44 17.24
C GLY A 98 -20.74 20.65 18.76
N ALA A 99 -19.61 21.07 19.33
CA ALA A 99 -19.57 21.55 20.70
C ALA A 99 -20.69 22.57 20.92
N THR A 100 -21.67 22.20 21.74
CA THR A 100 -22.22 23.15 22.70
C THR A 100 -21.03 23.81 23.36
N LYS A 101 -20.89 25.12 23.13
CA LYS A 101 -19.85 26.01 23.69
C LYS A 101 -19.98 26.14 25.21
N ASP A 102 -20.02 25.03 25.93
CA ASP A 102 -19.89 24.99 27.38
C ASP A 102 -18.59 24.27 27.72
N ASP A 103 -17.52 25.08 27.77
CA ASP A 103 -16.17 24.76 28.26
C ASP A 103 -16.13 24.38 29.76
N ARG A 104 -17.27 24.09 30.37
CA ARG A 104 -17.41 23.84 31.81
C ARG A 104 -17.77 22.38 32.07
N VAL A 105 -16.84 21.48 31.77
CA VAL A 105 -16.75 20.28 32.60
C VAL A 105 -16.34 20.79 33.99
N PRO A 106 -17.11 20.53 35.07
CA PRO A 106 -16.72 20.93 36.41
C PRO A 106 -15.32 20.38 36.69
N SER A 107 -14.38 21.24 37.10
CA SER A 107 -13.01 20.84 37.42
C SER A 107 -13.01 19.91 38.63
N THR A 108 -13.20 18.62 38.36
CA THR A 108 -13.16 17.57 39.38
C THR A 108 -11.77 17.56 40.01
N LEU A 109 -11.69 17.17 41.28
CA LEU A 109 -10.41 17.00 41.97
C LEU A 109 -9.48 16.08 41.16
N GLU A 110 -10.05 15.04 40.56
CA GLU A 110 -9.36 14.07 39.71
C GLU A 110 -8.81 14.68 38.43
N GLU A 111 -9.53 15.59 37.76
CA GLU A 111 -9.03 16.31 36.58
C GLU A 111 -7.85 17.22 36.93
N ASN A 112 -7.89 17.89 38.09
CA ASN A 112 -6.80 18.73 38.57
C ASN A 112 -5.55 17.90 38.91
N ILE A 113 -5.73 16.72 39.51
CA ILE A 113 -4.64 15.77 39.77
C ILE A 113 -4.06 15.26 38.44
N LEU A 114 -4.92 14.89 37.48
CA LEU A 114 -4.50 14.43 36.16
C LEU A 114 -3.66 15.49 35.43
N LYS A 115 -4.07 16.77 35.49
CA LYS A 115 -3.32 17.91 34.96
C LYS A 115 -1.92 18.01 35.59
N GLY A 116 -1.83 17.88 36.91
CA GLY A 116 -0.57 17.92 37.64
C GLY A 116 0.37 16.79 37.25
N LEU A 117 -0.15 15.56 37.15
CA LEU A 117 0.61 14.38 36.73
C LEU A 117 1.07 14.47 35.27
N CYS A 118 0.21 14.96 34.36
CA CYS A 118 0.58 15.14 32.95
C CYS A 118 1.67 16.21 32.77
N SER A 119 1.63 17.27 33.57
CA SER A 119 2.61 18.37 33.50
C SER A 119 3.99 17.98 34.06
N ASN A 120 4.06 16.97 34.95
CA ASN A 120 5.31 16.54 35.56
C ASN A 120 6.01 15.44 34.72
N PRO A 121 7.19 15.69 34.13
CA PRO A 121 7.90 14.71 33.30
C PRO A 121 8.33 13.44 34.08
N LEU A 122 8.49 13.53 35.41
CA LEU A 122 8.87 12.41 36.28
C LEU A 122 7.67 11.55 36.72
N SER A 123 6.44 11.92 36.36
CA SER A 123 5.24 11.15 36.70
C SER A 123 5.26 9.78 36.03
N THR A 124 4.95 8.73 36.81
CA THR A 124 4.89 7.36 36.29
C THR A 124 3.60 7.11 35.48
N PRO A 125 3.64 6.26 34.44
CA PRO A 125 2.45 5.85 33.70
C PRO A 125 1.36 5.22 34.58
N ASP A 126 1.74 4.44 35.59
CA ASP A 126 0.82 3.78 36.52
C ASP A 126 0.00 4.79 37.35
N SER A 127 0.63 5.88 37.83
CA SER A 127 -0.09 6.96 38.53
C SER A 127 -1.12 7.65 37.63
N ILE A 128 -0.79 7.89 36.36
CA ILE A 128 -1.72 8.49 35.39
C ILE A 128 -2.90 7.54 35.16
N TYR A 129 -2.62 6.25 34.96
CA TYR A 129 -3.64 5.22 34.74
C TYR A 129 -4.62 5.08 35.90
N LYS A 130 -4.12 5.03 37.15
CA LYS A 130 -4.97 4.92 38.35
C LYS A 130 -5.96 6.08 38.46
N ILE A 131 -5.51 7.30 38.20
CA ILE A 131 -6.37 8.49 38.20
C ILE A 131 -7.36 8.45 37.05
N MET A 132 -6.97 7.99 35.87
CA MET A 132 -7.88 7.82 34.74
C MET A 132 -9.01 6.83 35.05
N ILE A 133 -8.73 5.70 35.72
CA ILE A 133 -9.79 4.75 36.15
C ILE A 133 -10.74 5.42 37.14
N GLN A 134 -10.22 6.19 38.10
CA GLN A 134 -11.05 6.90 39.08
C GLN A 134 -11.93 7.97 38.43
N LEU A 135 -11.37 8.70 37.44
CA LEU A 135 -12.08 9.69 36.66
C LEU A 135 -13.19 9.04 35.83
N GLY A 136 -12.93 7.92 35.16
CA GLY A 136 -13.91 7.18 34.38
C GLY A 136 -15.04 6.54 35.19
N LYS A 137 -14.85 6.32 36.50
CA LYS A 137 -15.93 5.89 37.41
C LYS A 137 -16.88 7.03 37.79
N ARG A 138 -16.43 8.28 37.67
CA ARG A 138 -17.16 9.48 38.08
C ARG A 138 -17.80 10.21 36.92
N LEU A 139 -17.10 10.28 35.79
CA LEU A 139 -17.57 10.90 34.55
C LEU A 139 -18.15 9.84 33.61
N GLY A 140 -19.22 10.18 32.90
CA GLY A 140 -19.77 9.34 31.83
C GLY A 140 -18.86 9.32 30.59
N GLY A 141 -19.12 8.42 29.64
CA GLY A 141 -18.26 8.14 28.48
C GLY A 141 -17.70 9.38 27.77
N ASP A 142 -18.56 10.20 27.14
CA ASP A 142 -18.12 11.35 26.35
C ASP A 142 -17.45 12.45 27.18
N GLU A 143 -17.94 12.71 28.40
CA GLU A 143 -17.37 13.69 29.32
C GLU A 143 -15.97 13.27 29.79
N PHE A 144 -15.80 11.97 30.07
CA PHE A 144 -14.52 11.36 30.40
C PHE A 144 -13.54 11.47 29.21
N LEU A 145 -13.97 11.11 28.00
CA LEU A 145 -13.13 11.20 26.80
C LEU A 145 -12.72 12.64 26.52
N ARG A 146 -13.62 13.61 26.71
CA ARG A 146 -13.31 15.04 26.60
C ARG A 146 -12.28 15.47 27.65
N ALA A 147 -12.41 15.05 28.90
CA ALA A 147 -11.48 15.39 29.98
C ALA A 147 -10.08 14.80 29.76
N VAL A 148 -9.99 13.52 29.35
CA VAL A 148 -8.72 12.85 29.04
C VAL A 148 -8.08 13.43 27.78
N GLY A 149 -8.89 13.75 26.77
CA GLY A 149 -8.46 14.31 25.50
C GLY A 149 -7.74 15.66 25.60
N LYS A 150 -8.04 16.47 26.63
CA LYS A 150 -7.34 17.74 26.89
C LYS A 150 -5.85 17.57 27.19
N TYR A 151 -5.43 16.40 27.69
CA TYR A 151 -4.06 16.17 28.16
C TYR A 151 -3.34 15.15 27.25
N PRO A 152 -2.34 15.57 26.45
CA PRO A 152 -1.71 14.70 25.46
C PRO A 152 -1.14 13.40 26.04
N ARG A 153 -0.46 13.45 27.19
CA ARG A 153 0.12 12.25 27.83
C ARG A 153 -0.93 11.25 28.28
N ALA A 154 -2.04 11.73 28.86
CA ALA A 154 -3.14 10.86 29.27
C ALA A 154 -3.88 10.28 28.06
N ALA A 155 -4.11 11.08 27.02
CA ALA A 155 -4.72 10.64 25.78
C ALA A 155 -3.89 9.56 25.06
N HIS A 156 -2.56 9.73 24.96
CA HIS A 156 -1.67 8.72 24.40
C HIS A 156 -1.68 7.43 25.22
N LEU A 157 -1.63 7.53 26.56
CA LEU A 157 -1.70 6.37 27.43
C LEU A 157 -3.04 5.64 27.28
N PHE A 158 -4.16 6.37 27.27
CA PHE A 158 -5.48 5.79 27.04
C PHE A 158 -5.57 5.07 25.69
N ALA A 159 -5.15 5.74 24.61
CA ALA A 159 -5.20 5.17 23.27
C ALA A 159 -4.34 3.89 23.18
N SER A 160 -3.14 3.89 23.77
CA SER A 160 -2.28 2.70 23.80
C SER A 160 -2.92 1.52 24.54
N GLN A 161 -3.59 1.78 25.65
CA GLN A 161 -4.26 0.74 26.43
C GLN A 161 -5.47 0.15 25.71
N GLN A 162 -6.25 0.99 25.02
CA GLN A 162 -7.40 0.49 24.24
C GLN A 162 -6.97 -0.40 23.07
N LEU A 163 -5.84 -0.07 22.45
CA LEU A 163 -5.26 -0.88 21.37
C LEU A 163 -4.69 -2.21 21.87
N ILE A 164 -3.97 -2.20 23.00
CA ILE A 164 -3.38 -3.42 23.60
C ILE A 164 -4.46 -4.31 24.22
N GLY A 165 -5.48 -3.72 24.85
CA GLY A 165 -6.54 -4.43 25.55
C GLY A 165 -7.58 -5.10 24.65
N ARG A 166 -7.50 -4.91 23.31
CA ARG A 166 -8.54 -5.30 22.33
C ARG A 166 -9.94 -4.80 22.73
N SER A 167 -10.02 -3.79 23.61
CA SER A 167 -11.19 -3.60 24.46
C SER A 167 -12.18 -2.59 23.92
N ASP A 168 -11.75 -1.55 23.20
CA ASP A 168 -12.68 -0.69 22.46
C ASP A 168 -11.98 0.31 21.53
N VAL A 169 -11.95 0.02 20.22
CA VAL A 169 -11.48 0.98 19.21
C VAL A 169 -12.47 2.15 19.03
N ALA A 170 -13.74 1.98 19.42
CA ALA A 170 -14.74 3.03 19.32
C ALA A 170 -14.47 4.19 20.28
N ASN A 171 -14.03 3.92 21.51
CA ASN A 171 -13.68 4.98 22.46
C ASN A 171 -12.47 5.81 21.99
N ALA A 172 -11.47 5.16 21.40
CA ALA A 172 -10.31 5.87 20.84
C ALA A 172 -10.70 6.75 19.64
N PHE A 173 -11.60 6.24 18.79
CA PHE A 173 -12.17 6.99 17.68
C PHE A 173 -12.99 8.20 18.17
N GLN A 174 -13.93 7.99 19.10
CA GLN A 174 -14.78 9.04 19.67
C GLN A 174 -13.94 10.13 20.35
N MET A 175 -12.90 9.76 21.10
CA MET A 175 -11.99 10.74 21.71
C MET A 175 -11.34 11.66 20.67
N ASN A 176 -10.87 11.10 19.55
CA ASN A 176 -10.23 11.88 18.49
C ASN A 176 -11.24 12.77 17.76
N VAL A 177 -12.46 12.29 17.55
CA VAL A 177 -13.56 13.10 16.99
C VAL A 177 -13.90 14.28 17.92
N LEU A 178 -14.01 14.04 19.24
CA LEU A 178 -14.28 15.07 20.24
C LEU A 178 -13.16 16.11 20.36
N ARG A 179 -11.93 15.74 19.99
CA ARG A 179 -10.77 16.63 19.94
C ARG A 179 -10.61 17.40 18.63
N GLU A 180 -11.50 17.15 17.65
CA GLU A 180 -11.37 17.64 16.28
C GLU A 180 -10.09 17.14 15.55
N ASP A 181 -9.44 16.09 16.09
CA ASP A 181 -8.27 15.43 15.52
C ASP A 181 -8.71 14.37 14.48
N TYR A 182 -9.33 14.84 13.38
CA TYR A 182 -9.92 13.99 12.34
C TYR A 182 -8.91 13.12 11.58
N SER A 183 -7.65 13.55 11.48
CA SER A 183 -6.57 12.79 10.85
C SER A 183 -6.27 11.49 11.60
N GLN A 184 -6.19 11.55 12.93
CA GLN A 184 -5.99 10.38 13.78
C GLN A 184 -7.24 9.48 13.82
N ALA A 185 -8.43 10.07 13.82
CA ALA A 185 -9.68 9.32 13.70
C ALA A 185 -9.73 8.53 12.37
N ALA A 186 -9.37 9.17 11.25
CA ALA A 186 -9.28 8.51 9.95
C ALA A 186 -8.26 7.37 9.93
N ALA A 187 -7.10 7.56 10.58
CA ALA A 187 -6.08 6.51 10.69
C ALA A 187 -6.59 5.29 11.45
N ILE A 188 -7.37 5.48 12.53
CA ILE A 188 -8.00 4.37 13.26
C ILE A 188 -8.98 3.63 12.36
N VAL A 189 -9.88 4.34 11.67
CA VAL A 189 -10.86 3.72 10.77
C VAL A 189 -10.15 2.98 9.62
N GLY A 190 -9.12 3.57 9.02
CA GLY A 190 -8.31 2.94 7.97
C GLY A 190 -7.62 1.65 8.45
N LYS A 191 -7.05 1.65 9.66
CA LYS A 191 -6.47 0.44 10.27
C LYS A 191 -7.52 -0.63 10.53
N THR A 192 -8.70 -0.25 11.02
CA THR A 192 -9.80 -1.23 11.20
C THR A 192 -10.31 -1.78 9.88
N ALA A 193 -10.30 -0.99 8.79
CA ALA A 193 -10.68 -1.47 7.47
C ALA A 193 -9.71 -2.53 6.93
N TYR A 194 -8.44 -2.47 7.33
CA TYR A 194 -7.44 -3.44 6.92
C TYR A 194 -7.72 -4.84 7.47
N GLY A 195 -8.12 -4.91 8.75
CA GLY A 195 -8.45 -6.14 9.45
C GLY A 195 -9.75 -6.83 9.02
N ASP A 196 -10.56 -6.17 8.18
CA ASP A 196 -11.80 -6.73 7.68
C ASP A 196 -11.56 -7.71 6.54
N SER A 197 -12.05 -8.94 6.70
CA SER A 197 -12.12 -9.95 5.64
C SER A 197 -13.26 -9.68 4.65
N VAL A 198 -14.32 -8.99 5.09
CA VAL A 198 -15.49 -8.69 4.24
C VAL A 198 -15.26 -7.41 3.45
N LEU A 199 -15.35 -7.53 2.12
CA LEU A 199 -15.05 -6.42 1.20
C LEU A 199 -15.98 -5.22 1.36
N ASP A 200 -17.27 -5.46 1.56
CA ASP A 200 -18.25 -4.38 1.66
C ASP A 200 -18.05 -3.58 2.97
N THR A 201 -17.70 -4.24 4.08
CA THR A 201 -17.39 -3.55 5.35
C THR A 201 -16.09 -2.76 5.24
N LYS A 202 -15.05 -3.36 4.65
CA LYS A 202 -13.78 -2.69 4.34
C LYS A 202 -14.00 -1.44 3.49
N ARG A 203 -14.81 -1.55 2.43
CA ARG A 203 -15.15 -0.42 1.56
C ARG A 203 -15.89 0.68 2.31
N ASN A 204 -16.86 0.33 3.14
CA ASN A 204 -17.61 1.32 3.93
C ASN A 204 -16.69 2.06 4.92
N ARG A 205 -15.80 1.34 5.60
CA ARG A 205 -14.81 1.95 6.51
C ARG A 205 -13.82 2.85 5.77
N LEU A 206 -13.31 2.45 4.61
CA LEU A 206 -12.43 3.30 3.80
C LEU A 206 -13.15 4.57 3.30
N LYS A 207 -14.45 4.49 2.99
CA LYS A 207 -15.27 5.67 2.67
C LYS A 207 -15.37 6.63 3.86
N GLU A 208 -15.62 6.11 5.06
CA GLU A 208 -15.64 6.92 6.29
C GLU A 208 -14.27 7.54 6.59
N ALA A 209 -13.17 6.80 6.42
CA ALA A 209 -11.82 7.33 6.54
C ALA A 209 -11.56 8.49 5.55
N SER A 210 -11.95 8.34 4.29
CA SER A 210 -11.86 9.40 3.28
C SER A 210 -12.70 10.63 3.62
N LYS A 211 -13.90 10.42 4.19
CA LYS A 211 -14.78 11.49 4.68
C LYS A 211 -14.13 12.27 5.82
N LEU A 212 -13.53 11.59 6.80
CA LEU A 212 -12.81 12.20 7.91
C LEU A 212 -11.59 13.00 7.45
N LEU A 213 -10.80 12.47 6.52
CA LEU A 213 -9.67 13.21 5.95
C LEU A 213 -10.13 14.46 5.20
N ARG A 214 -11.28 14.38 4.50
CA ARG A 214 -11.88 15.56 3.85
C ARG A 214 -12.27 16.62 4.88
N VAL A 215 -12.86 16.21 6.00
CA VAL A 215 -13.22 17.11 7.10
C VAL A 215 -11.95 17.72 7.71
N SER A 216 -10.90 16.92 7.95
CA SER A 216 -9.59 17.40 8.43
C SER A 216 -9.03 18.53 7.56
N LEU A 217 -9.04 18.34 6.23
CA LEU A 217 -8.52 19.33 5.27
C LEU A 217 -9.32 20.64 5.24
N ASN A 218 -10.63 20.55 5.50
CA ASN A 218 -11.52 21.70 5.57
C ASN A 218 -11.38 22.45 6.90
N THR A 219 -11.20 21.74 8.02
CA THR A 219 -11.03 22.31 9.37
C THR A 219 -9.63 22.90 9.58
N SER A 220 -8.59 22.28 9.02
CA SER A 220 -7.18 22.69 9.19
C SER A 220 -6.78 23.95 8.40
N PHE A 221 -7.74 24.81 8.00
CA PHE A 221 -7.44 26.06 7.32
C PHE A 221 -7.44 27.23 8.34
N PRO A 222 -6.27 27.74 8.77
CA PRO A 222 -6.23 28.98 9.52
C PRO A 222 -6.78 30.10 8.63
N SER A 223 -7.64 30.94 9.18
CA SER A 223 -8.02 32.19 8.52
C SER A 223 -6.76 33.01 8.22
N ILE A 224 -6.78 33.85 7.18
CA ILE A 224 -5.61 34.68 6.78
C ILE A 224 -5.04 35.45 7.98
N THR A 225 -5.90 35.89 8.88
CA THR A 225 -5.57 36.57 10.13
C THR A 225 -4.86 35.69 11.17
N SER A 226 -5.19 34.40 11.26
CA SER A 226 -4.56 33.46 12.20
C SER A 226 -3.28 32.82 11.63
N ALA A 227 -3.11 32.81 10.31
CA ALA A 227 -1.85 32.37 9.69
C ALA A 227 -0.70 33.35 9.97
N TRP A 228 -0.99 34.66 10.03
CA TRP A 228 0.01 35.71 10.27
C TRP A 228 0.48 35.81 11.73
N SER A 229 -0.22 35.19 12.68
CA SER A 229 0.18 35.17 14.09
C SER A 229 1.02 33.94 14.47
N LEU A 230 1.19 32.97 13.56
CA LEU A 230 1.97 31.76 13.81
C LEU A 230 3.47 32.01 13.54
N SER A 231 4.32 31.35 14.34
CA SER A 231 5.75 31.30 14.03
C SER A 231 5.99 30.50 12.74
N ALA A 232 7.07 30.82 12.01
CA ALA A 232 7.44 30.08 10.81
C ALA A 232 7.56 28.56 11.04
N SER A 233 8.04 28.15 12.23
CA SER A 233 8.15 26.73 12.60
C SER A 233 6.79 26.05 12.78
N GLU A 234 5.79 26.77 13.28
CA GLU A 234 4.47 26.21 13.54
C GLU A 234 3.63 26.15 12.27
N LEU A 235 3.75 27.17 11.42
CA LEU A 235 3.17 27.18 10.08
C LEU A 235 3.72 26.01 9.25
N HIS A 236 5.03 25.77 9.30
CA HIS A 236 5.64 24.63 8.61
C HIS A 236 5.06 23.29 9.05
N LYS A 237 4.91 23.04 10.36
CA LYS A 237 4.30 21.80 10.88
C LYS A 237 2.86 21.62 10.39
N GLN A 238 2.06 22.68 10.39
CA GLN A 238 0.69 22.63 9.90
C GLN A 238 0.63 22.32 8.39
N CYS A 239 1.50 22.92 7.58
CA CYS A 239 1.60 22.61 6.16
C CYS A 239 1.99 21.15 5.92
N VAL A 240 2.95 20.62 6.68
CA VAL A 240 3.36 19.21 6.59
C VAL A 240 2.19 18.28 6.95
N ALA A 241 1.52 18.52 8.09
CA ALA A 241 0.35 17.73 8.50
C ALA A 241 -0.77 17.75 7.44
N ARG A 242 -1.08 18.93 6.89
CA ARG A 242 -2.07 19.09 5.83
C ARG A 242 -1.68 18.35 4.55
N SER A 243 -0.39 18.41 4.16
CA SER A 243 0.10 17.69 2.98
C SER A 243 -0.03 16.18 3.16
N ALA A 244 0.23 15.66 4.36
CA ALA A 244 0.06 14.26 4.70
C ALA A 244 -1.42 13.85 4.66
N ASP A 245 -2.32 14.65 5.23
CA ASP A 245 -3.77 14.39 5.18
C ASP A 245 -4.29 14.39 3.74
N SER A 246 -3.81 15.34 2.92
CA SER A 246 -4.18 15.43 1.51
C SER A 246 -3.69 14.23 0.71
N PHE A 247 -2.45 13.79 0.95
CA PHE A 247 -1.91 12.58 0.36
C PHE A 247 -2.72 11.35 0.78
N ASN A 248 -2.95 11.18 2.08
CA ASN A 248 -3.72 10.06 2.63
C ASN A 248 -5.14 10.01 2.05
N GLN A 249 -5.78 11.16 1.84
CA GLN A 249 -7.11 11.22 1.23
C GLN A 249 -7.09 10.70 -0.20
N VAL A 250 -6.14 11.16 -1.02
CA VAL A 250 -5.99 10.71 -2.41
C VAL A 250 -5.70 9.21 -2.45
N MET A 251 -4.74 8.71 -1.66
CA MET A 251 -4.42 7.29 -1.59
C MET A 251 -5.60 6.43 -1.13
N THR A 252 -6.40 6.90 -0.17
CA THR A 252 -7.61 6.18 0.29
C THR A 252 -8.64 6.07 -0.84
N ASN A 253 -8.80 7.13 -1.64
CA ASN A 253 -9.69 7.11 -2.80
C ASN A 253 -9.17 6.18 -3.91
N GLU A 254 -7.85 6.16 -4.15
CA GLU A 254 -7.25 5.23 -5.11
C GLU A 254 -7.42 3.78 -4.67
N MET A 255 -7.29 3.49 -3.37
CA MET A 255 -7.55 2.16 -2.81
C MET A 255 -9.02 1.75 -3.02
N LEU A 256 -9.97 2.66 -2.79
CA LEU A 256 -11.39 2.40 -3.07
C LEU A 256 -11.63 2.08 -4.55
N GLN A 257 -11.00 2.84 -5.45
CA GLN A 257 -11.06 2.57 -6.89
C GLN A 257 -10.42 1.23 -7.24
N LEU A 258 -9.28 0.87 -6.63
CA LEU A 258 -8.61 -0.41 -6.83
C LEU A 258 -9.49 -1.60 -6.46
N LEU A 259 -10.20 -1.53 -5.33
CA LEU A 259 -11.13 -2.59 -4.94
C LEU A 259 -12.26 -2.77 -5.97
N GLU A 260 -12.75 -1.68 -6.56
CA GLU A 260 -13.78 -1.71 -7.61
C GLU A 260 -13.25 -2.27 -8.92
N THR A 261 -12.05 -1.86 -9.34
CA THR A 261 -11.40 -2.37 -10.56
C THR A 261 -11.05 -3.85 -10.41
N GLN A 262 -10.50 -4.29 -9.28
CA GLN A 262 -10.27 -5.71 -8.97
C GLN A 262 -11.55 -6.53 -9.12
N ARG A 263 -12.65 -6.07 -8.53
CA ARG A 263 -13.96 -6.75 -8.65
C ARG A 263 -14.51 -6.74 -10.08
N ALA A 264 -14.20 -5.71 -10.88
CA ALA A 264 -14.55 -5.69 -12.30
C ALA A 264 -13.69 -6.68 -13.10
N MET A 265 -12.38 -6.74 -12.82
CA MET A 265 -11.44 -7.67 -13.46
C MET A 265 -11.82 -9.14 -13.19
N GLU A 266 -12.17 -9.49 -11.95
CA GLU A 266 -12.65 -10.84 -11.61
C GLU A 266 -13.88 -11.24 -12.43
N ARG A 267 -14.83 -10.31 -12.66
CA ARG A 267 -16.01 -10.56 -13.50
C ARG A 267 -15.65 -10.69 -14.97
N THR A 268 -14.80 -9.80 -15.49
CA THR A 268 -14.38 -9.80 -16.90
C THR A 268 -13.62 -11.08 -17.26
N LEU A 269 -12.79 -11.59 -16.36
CA LEU A 269 -11.99 -12.79 -16.56
C LEU A 269 -12.69 -14.08 -16.09
N ALA A 270 -13.90 -13.97 -15.51
CA ALA A 270 -14.66 -15.08 -14.93
C ALA A 270 -13.85 -15.91 -13.91
N ILE A 271 -13.10 -15.22 -13.04
CA ILE A 271 -12.24 -15.78 -12.00
C ILE A 271 -13.01 -15.85 -10.67
N PRO A 272 -12.68 -16.79 -9.76
CA PRO A 272 -13.27 -16.82 -8.42
C PRO A 272 -13.22 -15.47 -7.70
N ALA A 273 -14.32 -15.11 -7.04
CA ALA A 273 -14.42 -13.87 -6.30
C ALA A 273 -13.47 -13.88 -5.09
N GLY A 274 -12.72 -12.79 -4.90
CA GLY A 274 -11.77 -12.64 -3.79
C GLY A 274 -10.34 -13.06 -4.11
N LEU A 275 -10.05 -13.54 -5.33
CA LEU A 275 -8.68 -13.86 -5.74
C LEU A 275 -7.82 -12.60 -5.91
N LEU A 276 -8.40 -11.57 -6.53
CA LEU A 276 -7.74 -10.28 -6.80
C LEU A 276 -8.17 -9.22 -5.79
N VAL A 277 -9.39 -9.29 -5.25
CA VAL A 277 -9.86 -8.20 -4.39
C VAL A 277 -9.12 -8.20 -3.05
N GLY A 278 -8.55 -7.05 -2.70
CA GLY A 278 -7.88 -6.82 -1.42
C GLY A 278 -6.37 -6.99 -1.47
N SER A 279 -5.80 -7.49 -2.58
CA SER A 279 -4.36 -7.49 -2.81
C SER A 279 -3.82 -6.09 -3.14
N SER A 280 -2.50 -5.89 -2.96
CA SER A 280 -1.83 -4.66 -3.41
C SER A 280 -1.93 -4.50 -4.93
N LEU A 281 -1.71 -3.30 -5.47
CA LEU A 281 -1.70 -3.10 -6.93
C LEU A 281 -0.66 -3.98 -7.62
N VAL A 282 0.52 -4.09 -7.01
CA VAL A 282 1.63 -4.91 -7.54
C VAL A 282 1.27 -6.39 -7.46
N GLU A 283 0.75 -6.84 -6.33
CA GLU A 283 0.28 -8.22 -6.14
C GLU A 283 -0.86 -8.57 -7.11
N THR A 284 -1.77 -7.63 -7.39
CA THR A 284 -2.83 -7.79 -8.39
C THR A 284 -2.24 -8.05 -9.77
N ILE A 285 -1.22 -7.26 -10.17
CA ILE A 285 -0.50 -7.46 -11.43
C ILE A 285 0.21 -8.82 -11.42
N GLN A 286 0.86 -9.20 -10.32
CA GLN A 286 1.53 -10.50 -10.21
C GLN A 286 0.56 -11.68 -10.39
N LYS A 287 -0.60 -11.63 -9.73
CA LYS A 287 -1.66 -12.64 -9.87
C LYS A 287 -2.19 -12.71 -11.30
N LEU A 288 -2.43 -11.56 -11.94
CA LEU A 288 -2.87 -11.51 -13.34
C LEU A 288 -1.85 -12.09 -14.32
N VAL A 289 -0.55 -11.84 -14.11
CA VAL A 289 0.52 -12.41 -14.94
C VAL A 289 0.65 -13.92 -14.69
N THR A 290 0.52 -14.36 -13.44
CA THR A 290 0.50 -15.78 -13.07
C THR A 290 -0.65 -16.52 -13.76
N LEU A 291 -1.79 -15.85 -13.97
CA LEU A 291 -2.96 -16.40 -14.66
C LEU A 291 -2.79 -16.50 -16.18
N HIS A 292 -1.81 -15.85 -16.80
CA HIS A 292 -1.65 -15.78 -18.26
C HIS A 292 -1.72 -17.14 -18.98
N PRO A 293 -1.09 -18.23 -18.50
CA PRO A 293 -1.15 -19.54 -19.17
C PRO A 293 -2.56 -20.09 -19.30
N VAL A 294 -3.42 -19.81 -18.30
CA VAL A 294 -4.79 -20.31 -18.20
C VAL A 294 -5.78 -19.33 -18.83
N HIS A 295 -5.53 -18.05 -18.62
CA HIS A 295 -6.36 -16.93 -19.04
C HIS A 295 -5.49 -15.92 -19.79
N ARG A 296 -5.35 -16.10 -21.11
CA ARG A 296 -4.46 -15.24 -21.91
C ARG A 296 -4.80 -13.75 -21.85
N GLN A 297 -6.10 -13.43 -21.70
CA GLN A 297 -6.54 -12.06 -21.54
C GLN A 297 -6.04 -11.41 -20.23
N ALA A 298 -5.64 -12.21 -19.24
CA ALA A 298 -5.13 -11.72 -17.96
C ALA A 298 -3.84 -10.89 -18.13
N LEU A 299 -2.97 -11.22 -19.08
CA LEU A 299 -1.78 -10.41 -19.38
C LEU A 299 -2.17 -9.03 -19.92
N LEU A 300 -3.16 -8.95 -20.81
CA LEU A 300 -3.65 -7.66 -21.32
C LEU A 300 -4.34 -6.84 -20.22
N VAL A 301 -5.13 -7.49 -19.36
CA VAL A 301 -5.74 -6.84 -18.19
C VAL A 301 -4.68 -6.35 -17.21
N ALA A 302 -3.58 -7.08 -17.02
CA ALA A 302 -2.45 -6.63 -16.20
C ALA A 302 -1.81 -5.36 -16.77
N VAL A 303 -1.63 -5.28 -18.09
CA VAL A 303 -1.11 -4.10 -18.80
C VAL A 303 -2.06 -2.91 -18.65
N ASP A 304 -3.36 -3.12 -18.86
CA ASP A 304 -4.38 -2.08 -18.71
C ASP A 304 -4.44 -1.55 -17.27
N CYS A 305 -4.35 -2.44 -16.28
CA CYS A 305 -4.27 -2.09 -14.87
C CYS A 305 -3.01 -1.27 -14.56
N ALA A 306 -1.84 -1.70 -15.05
CA ALA A 306 -0.59 -0.98 -14.85
C ALA A 306 -0.60 0.43 -15.48
N GLU A 307 -1.21 0.59 -16.66
CA GLU A 307 -1.39 1.90 -17.30
C GLU A 307 -2.37 2.77 -16.51
N GLN A 308 -3.52 2.23 -16.10
CA GLN A 308 -4.56 2.95 -15.36
C GLN A 308 -4.02 3.55 -14.05
N TYR A 309 -3.20 2.79 -13.32
CA TYR A 309 -2.62 3.25 -12.05
C TYR A 309 -1.23 3.86 -12.21
N THR A 310 -0.78 4.10 -13.45
CA THR A 310 0.49 4.77 -13.77
C THR A 310 1.71 4.08 -13.14
N VAL A 311 1.73 2.75 -13.15
CA VAL A 311 2.86 1.98 -12.63
C VAL A 311 4.10 2.29 -13.48
N PRO A 312 5.27 2.60 -12.89
CA PRO A 312 6.49 2.84 -13.64
C PRO A 312 6.86 1.62 -14.53
N PRO A 313 7.16 1.81 -15.82
CA PRO A 313 7.51 0.72 -16.75
C PRO A 313 8.63 -0.19 -16.23
N ARG A 314 9.63 0.39 -15.57
CA ARG A 314 10.72 -0.36 -14.93
C ARG A 314 10.22 -1.29 -13.82
N GLN A 315 9.31 -0.81 -12.96
CA GLN A 315 8.72 -1.61 -11.88
C GLN A 315 7.82 -2.71 -12.44
N PHE A 316 7.04 -2.40 -13.48
CA PHE A 316 6.19 -3.37 -14.17
C PHE A 316 7.01 -4.51 -14.77
N TRP A 317 8.12 -4.21 -15.46
CA TRP A 317 9.00 -5.22 -16.03
C TRP A 317 9.71 -6.10 -15.00
N TRP A 318 10.18 -5.53 -13.89
CA TRP A 318 10.70 -6.35 -12.78
C TRP A 318 9.64 -7.30 -12.21
N THR A 319 8.39 -6.85 -12.18
CA THR A 319 7.27 -7.68 -11.72
C THR A 319 7.00 -8.81 -12.70
N LEU A 320 6.96 -8.51 -14.00
CA LEU A 320 6.84 -9.51 -15.06
C LEU A 320 7.95 -10.55 -15.01
N LEU A 321 9.22 -10.12 -14.98
CA LEU A 321 10.39 -11.02 -14.95
C LEU A 321 10.31 -11.99 -13.77
N ARG A 322 10.07 -11.50 -12.55
CA ARG A 322 9.98 -12.35 -11.36
C ARG A 322 8.84 -13.36 -11.44
N VAL A 323 7.68 -12.97 -11.95
CA VAL A 323 6.52 -13.87 -12.02
C VAL A 323 6.71 -14.90 -13.13
N LEU A 324 7.15 -14.48 -14.31
CA LEU A 324 7.35 -15.37 -15.45
C LEU A 324 8.48 -16.38 -15.18
N ALA A 325 9.56 -15.96 -14.51
CA ALA A 325 10.62 -16.87 -14.06
C ALA A 325 10.08 -17.91 -13.06
N ARG A 326 9.40 -17.48 -12.00
CA ARG A 326 8.81 -18.37 -10.98
C ARG A 326 7.76 -19.35 -11.52
N THR A 327 7.12 -19.01 -12.63
CA THR A 327 6.08 -19.84 -13.25
C THR A 327 6.58 -20.60 -14.49
N ASP A 328 7.91 -20.60 -14.72
CA ASP A 328 8.59 -21.24 -15.86
C ASP A 328 8.08 -20.78 -17.25
N GLN A 329 7.52 -19.58 -17.34
CA GLN A 329 6.92 -18.99 -18.55
C GLN A 329 7.95 -18.25 -19.43
N TRP A 330 9.08 -18.89 -19.71
CA TRP A 330 10.22 -18.25 -20.39
C TRP A 330 9.94 -17.89 -21.86
N GLU A 331 9.15 -18.68 -22.57
CA GLU A 331 8.80 -18.40 -23.97
C GLU A 331 7.96 -17.12 -24.09
N ALA A 332 7.04 -16.89 -23.14
CA ALA A 332 6.28 -15.63 -23.09
C ALA A 332 7.20 -14.44 -22.76
N LEU A 333 8.16 -14.63 -21.84
CA LEU A 333 9.15 -13.62 -21.50
C LEU A 333 10.02 -13.23 -22.71
N LEU A 334 10.53 -14.21 -23.45
CA LEU A 334 11.32 -13.99 -24.67
C LEU A 334 10.52 -13.27 -25.74
N ALA A 335 9.27 -13.67 -25.97
CA ALA A 335 8.42 -13.03 -26.97
C ALA A 335 8.11 -11.57 -26.61
N LEU A 336 7.90 -11.27 -25.32
CA LEU A 336 7.70 -9.90 -24.84
C LEU A 336 8.98 -9.06 -24.97
N ALA A 337 10.14 -9.61 -24.59
CA ALA A 337 11.43 -8.93 -24.64
C ALA A 337 11.87 -8.66 -26.09
N GLY A 338 11.62 -9.59 -27.01
CA GLY A 338 11.93 -9.42 -28.43
C GLY A 338 11.01 -8.43 -29.16
N ALA A 339 9.78 -8.25 -28.67
CA ALA A 339 8.82 -7.33 -29.31
C ALA A 339 9.00 -5.86 -28.88
N SER A 340 9.55 -5.62 -27.69
CA SER A 340 9.83 -4.27 -27.19
C SER A 340 11.02 -4.30 -26.24
N ARG A 341 11.99 -3.40 -26.45
CA ARG A 341 13.13 -3.26 -25.55
C ARG A 341 12.63 -3.09 -24.10
N PRO A 342 13.06 -3.94 -23.15
CA PRO A 342 12.68 -3.81 -21.76
C PRO A 342 13.35 -2.57 -21.14
N PRO A 343 12.64 -1.73 -20.36
CA PRO A 343 13.20 -0.59 -19.61
C PRO A 343 14.24 -0.98 -18.55
N ILE A 344 14.35 -2.27 -18.23
CA ILE A 344 15.38 -2.82 -17.33
C ILE A 344 16.65 -3.26 -18.07
N GLY A 345 16.65 -3.25 -19.41
CA GLY A 345 17.72 -3.83 -20.24
C GLY A 345 17.59 -5.36 -20.36
N TYR A 346 18.43 -5.96 -21.20
CA TYR A 346 18.45 -7.42 -21.39
C TYR A 346 19.33 -8.16 -20.37
N VAL A 347 20.34 -7.49 -19.80
CA VAL A 347 21.28 -8.08 -18.84
C VAL A 347 20.57 -8.71 -17.63
N PRO A 348 19.65 -8.02 -16.92
CA PRO A 348 18.99 -8.62 -15.76
C PRO A 348 18.06 -9.79 -16.12
N ILE A 349 17.58 -9.84 -17.37
CA ILE A 349 16.77 -10.95 -17.86
C ILE A 349 17.69 -12.17 -18.06
N ALA A 350 18.86 -11.97 -18.67
CA ALA A 350 19.83 -13.03 -18.88
C ALA A 350 20.32 -13.60 -17.54
N GLU A 351 20.71 -12.77 -16.58
CA GLU A 351 21.15 -13.21 -15.23
C GLU A 351 20.13 -14.18 -14.60
N VAL A 352 18.86 -13.78 -14.54
CA VAL A 352 17.79 -14.62 -13.96
C VAL A 352 17.58 -15.92 -14.77
N MET A 353 17.78 -15.89 -16.08
CA MET A 353 17.68 -17.10 -16.91
C MET A 353 18.84 -18.06 -16.68
N LEU A 354 20.06 -17.55 -16.45
CA LEU A 354 21.23 -18.37 -16.14
C LEU A 354 21.11 -18.97 -14.74
N ASP A 355 20.65 -18.18 -13.76
CA ASP A 355 20.39 -18.64 -12.39
C ASP A 355 19.41 -19.83 -12.36
N ASP A 356 18.36 -19.79 -13.20
CA ASP A 356 17.38 -20.89 -13.33
C ASP A 356 17.81 -21.98 -14.36
N GLY A 357 19.06 -21.94 -14.83
CA GLY A 357 19.66 -22.97 -15.70
C GLY A 357 19.17 -22.98 -17.15
N LYS A 358 18.55 -21.90 -17.63
CA LYS A 358 17.94 -21.80 -18.98
C LYS A 358 18.89 -21.22 -20.03
N HIS A 359 20.08 -21.83 -20.18
CA HIS A 359 21.13 -21.38 -21.11
C HIS A 359 20.68 -21.24 -22.57
N ASP A 360 19.93 -22.24 -23.06
CA ASP A 360 19.46 -22.24 -24.45
C ASP A 360 18.55 -21.03 -24.74
N LEU A 361 17.77 -20.61 -23.75
CA LEU A 361 16.86 -19.48 -23.87
C LEU A 361 17.61 -18.14 -23.73
N ALA A 362 18.62 -18.08 -22.88
CA ALA A 362 19.53 -16.92 -22.80
C ALA A 362 20.29 -16.72 -24.12
N LEU A 363 20.69 -17.80 -24.81
CA LEU A 363 21.26 -17.72 -26.16
C LEU A 363 20.26 -17.18 -27.19
N LYS A 364 18.99 -17.58 -27.12
CA LYS A 364 17.94 -17.01 -27.99
C LYS A 364 17.72 -15.51 -27.72
N LEU A 365 17.88 -15.07 -26.47
CA LEU A 365 17.72 -13.66 -26.10
C LEU A 365 18.73 -12.76 -26.84
N LEU A 366 19.96 -13.21 -27.07
CA LEU A 366 20.98 -12.46 -27.81
C LEU A 366 20.49 -11.99 -29.18
N GLY A 367 19.71 -12.82 -29.88
CA GLY A 367 19.15 -12.48 -31.20
C GLY A 367 18.16 -11.30 -31.17
N ALA A 368 17.64 -10.94 -29.99
CA ALA A 368 16.76 -9.79 -29.80
C ALA A 368 17.52 -8.51 -29.40
N ILE A 369 18.79 -8.63 -29.01
CA ILE A 369 19.60 -7.49 -28.55
C ILE A 369 20.18 -6.78 -29.77
N GLN A 370 19.78 -5.52 -29.97
CA GLN A 370 20.33 -4.66 -31.04
C GLN A 370 21.54 -3.85 -30.56
N ASP A 371 21.67 -3.66 -29.25
CA ASP A 371 22.67 -2.80 -28.62
C ASP A 371 23.97 -3.59 -28.42
N THR A 372 25.08 -3.13 -29.02
CA THR A 372 26.36 -3.86 -29.03
C THR A 372 26.89 -4.06 -27.61
N ASP A 373 26.79 -3.03 -26.76
CA ASP A 373 27.33 -3.07 -25.40
C ASP A 373 26.57 -4.07 -24.52
N GLU A 374 25.22 -4.06 -24.57
CA GLU A 374 24.40 -5.05 -23.83
C GLU A 374 24.58 -6.46 -24.41
N HIS A 375 24.79 -6.58 -25.72
CA HIS A 375 25.01 -7.88 -26.38
C HIS A 375 26.34 -8.51 -25.93
N GLU A 376 27.41 -7.73 -25.85
CA GLU A 376 28.72 -8.19 -25.34
C GLU A 376 28.64 -8.57 -23.85
N GLN A 377 27.91 -7.81 -23.04
CA GLN A 377 27.72 -8.13 -21.61
C GLN A 377 26.98 -9.46 -21.41
N VAL A 378 25.88 -9.69 -22.14
CA VAL A 378 25.14 -10.96 -22.04
C VAL A 378 25.97 -12.13 -22.58
N LEU A 379 26.78 -11.93 -23.61
CA LEU A 379 27.74 -12.94 -24.09
C LEU A 379 28.79 -13.29 -23.04
N ALA A 380 29.32 -12.29 -22.33
CA ALA A 380 30.29 -12.53 -21.26
C ALA A 380 29.69 -13.36 -20.12
N LEU A 381 28.47 -13.03 -19.68
CA LEU A 381 27.74 -13.81 -18.66
C LEU A 381 27.51 -15.27 -19.08
N LEU A 382 27.22 -15.50 -20.36
CA LEU A 382 27.06 -16.84 -20.91
C LEU A 382 28.37 -17.64 -20.94
N ALA A 383 29.51 -16.97 -21.16
CA ALA A 383 30.82 -17.62 -21.12
C ALA A 383 31.21 -17.98 -19.68
N GLU A 384 31.00 -17.08 -18.72
CA GLU A 384 31.30 -17.31 -17.30
C GLU A 384 30.53 -18.52 -16.73
N ASP A 385 29.26 -18.68 -17.09
CA ASP A 385 28.47 -19.83 -16.63
C ASP A 385 28.91 -21.17 -17.26
N GLN A 386 29.37 -21.15 -18.52
CA GLN A 386 29.93 -22.35 -19.18
C GLN A 386 31.24 -22.80 -18.52
N ASP A 387 32.09 -21.86 -18.15
CA ASP A 387 33.36 -22.13 -17.46
C ASP A 387 33.10 -22.69 -16.05
N GLY A 388 32.15 -22.13 -15.30
CA GLY A 388 31.78 -22.60 -13.96
C GLY A 388 31.23 -24.04 -13.94
N LYS A 389 30.44 -24.43 -14.95
CA LYS A 389 29.94 -25.82 -15.07
C LYS A 389 31.01 -26.83 -15.46
N GLY A 390 32.03 -26.41 -16.20
CA GLY A 390 33.20 -27.24 -16.49
C GLY A 390 33.97 -27.59 -15.23
N GLU A 391 34.16 -26.62 -14.34
CA GLU A 391 34.85 -26.81 -13.06
C GLU A 391 34.06 -27.70 -12.08
N GLU A 392 32.73 -27.54 -11.98
CA GLU A 392 31.89 -28.41 -11.14
C GLU A 392 31.86 -29.87 -11.61
N GLN A 393 31.85 -30.10 -12.93
CA GLN A 393 31.90 -31.46 -13.50
C GLN A 393 33.28 -32.12 -13.33
N GLN A 394 34.38 -31.35 -13.44
CA GLN A 394 35.72 -31.86 -13.14
C GLN A 394 35.90 -32.19 -11.67
N PHE A 395 35.37 -31.37 -10.75
CA PHE A 395 35.41 -31.68 -9.33
C PHE A 395 34.62 -32.97 -9.01
N GLN A 396 33.43 -33.16 -9.57
CA GLN A 396 32.65 -34.40 -9.36
C GLN A 396 33.31 -35.65 -9.95
N ALA A 397 34.03 -35.53 -11.07
CA ALA A 397 34.77 -36.64 -11.68
C ALA A 397 36.01 -37.05 -10.85
N ASP A 398 36.65 -36.10 -10.17
CA ASP A 398 37.83 -36.36 -9.33
C ASP A 398 37.47 -36.83 -7.90
N THR A 399 36.19 -36.80 -7.51
CA THR A 399 35.72 -37.26 -6.18
C THR A 399 35.07 -38.66 -6.18
N LEU A 400 35.05 -39.36 -7.31
CA LEU A 400 34.64 -40.77 -7.46
C LEU A 400 35.86 -41.65 -7.73
#